data_AF-A0A7W0WMG5-F1
#
_entry.id   AF-A0A7W0WMG5-F1
#
_cell.length_a   1.000
_cell.length_b   1.000
_cell.length_c   1.000
_cell.angle_alpha   90.00
_cell.angle_beta   90.00
_cell.angle_gamma   90.00
#
_symmetry.space_group_name_H-M   'P 1'
#
loop_
_entity.id
_entity.type
_entity.pdbx_description
1 polymer ?
#
loop_
_entity_poly.entity_id
_entity_poly.type
_entity_poly.pdbx_seq_one_letter_code
_entity_poly.pdbx_strand_id
1 'polypeptide(L)'
;MLSHPTVQVPNIGPMDHAWDLLGEWQAEFDLPEIESPLHGKVTFRSWADAELLLDPVEAAIAGIPSSVALERASEIHLTDAGGGALQWVLHAPTTNWSLQATMWPGSLHLFVSDADDDEEQLYRARAIRTQDYYLQKYPLDSEAP
;
A
#
# COMPACT_ATOMS: atom_id res chain seq x y z
N MET A 1 2.51 15.99 24.44
CA MET A 1 2.55 15.49 23.05
C MET A 1 1.30 14.64 22.89
N LEU A 2 0.39 14.99 21.99
CA LEU A 2 -0.80 14.16 21.75
C LEU A 2 -0.32 12.88 21.05
N SER A 3 -0.47 11.75 21.71
CA SER A 3 -0.25 10.43 21.11
C SER A 3 -1.27 10.24 19.99
N HIS A 4 -0.82 9.84 18.81
CA HIS A 4 -1.74 9.45 17.73
C HIS A 4 -2.61 8.28 18.20
N PRO A 5 -3.91 8.27 17.86
CA PRO A 5 -4.80 7.20 18.29
C PRO A 5 -4.38 5.87 17.68
N THR A 6 -4.06 4.90 18.54
CA THR A 6 -3.76 3.52 18.16
C THR A 6 -5.06 2.72 18.05
N VAL A 7 -5.25 1.98 16.96
CA VAL A 7 -6.44 1.14 16.73
C VAL A 7 -6.06 -0.33 16.83
N GLN A 8 -6.83 -1.10 17.60
CA GLN A 8 -6.62 -2.54 17.73
C GLN A 8 -7.25 -3.27 16.54
N VAL A 9 -6.42 -3.95 15.75
CA VAL A 9 -6.85 -4.68 14.55
C VAL A 9 -6.95 -6.18 14.86
N PRO A 10 -8.11 -6.83 14.58
CA PRO A 10 -8.25 -8.27 14.77
C PRO A 10 -7.17 -9.06 14.02
N ASN A 11 -6.55 -10.04 14.68
CA ASN A 11 -5.48 -10.90 14.15
C ASN A 11 -4.14 -10.20 13.79
N ILE A 12 -4.04 -8.89 14.00
CA ILE A 12 -2.85 -8.09 13.64
C ILE A 12 -2.22 -7.42 14.86
N GLY A 13 -3.01 -6.77 15.73
CA GLY A 13 -2.49 -6.05 16.91
C GLY A 13 -2.78 -4.55 16.88
N PRO A 14 -2.19 -3.75 17.79
CA PRO A 14 -2.34 -2.30 17.82
C PRO A 14 -1.61 -1.66 16.63
N MET A 15 -2.26 -0.73 15.93
CA MET A 15 -1.71 -0.02 14.77
C MET A 15 -1.87 1.49 14.94
N ASP A 16 -0.79 2.24 14.67
CA ASP A 16 -0.85 3.69 14.53
C ASP A 16 -1.03 4.01 13.04
N HIS A 17 -2.24 4.46 12.68
CA HIS A 17 -2.63 4.73 11.29
C HIS A 17 -1.61 5.63 10.55
N ALA A 18 -0.89 6.50 11.26
CA ALA A 18 0.07 7.43 10.67
C ALA A 18 1.52 6.88 10.56
N TRP A 19 1.85 5.77 11.23
CA TRP A 19 3.23 5.28 11.34
C TRP A 19 3.44 3.86 10.82
N ASP A 20 2.36 3.11 10.62
CA ASP A 20 2.44 1.75 10.09
C ASP A 20 2.49 1.67 8.56
N LEU A 21 2.42 2.79 7.84
CA LEU A 21 2.66 2.79 6.40
C LEU A 21 4.11 2.40 6.04
N LEU A 22 5.09 2.91 6.78
CA LEU A 22 6.51 2.86 6.39
C LEU A 22 7.07 1.45 6.38
N GLY A 23 7.90 1.14 5.39
CA GLY A 23 8.54 -0.16 5.16
C GLY A 23 7.87 -0.99 4.06
N GLU A 24 8.27 -2.27 3.98
CA GLU A 24 7.85 -3.20 2.93
C GLU A 24 6.45 -3.76 3.17
N TRP A 25 5.68 -3.91 2.09
CA TRP A 25 4.41 -4.62 2.01
C TRP A 25 4.49 -5.63 0.87
N GLN A 26 3.94 -6.82 1.06
CA GLN A 26 3.75 -7.78 -0.03
C GLN A 26 2.54 -7.36 -0.84
N ALA A 27 2.63 -7.38 -2.16
CA ALA A 27 1.57 -6.89 -3.04
C ALA A 27 1.23 -7.89 -4.13
N GLU A 28 -0.07 -8.02 -4.41
CA GLU A 28 -0.62 -8.77 -5.53
C GLU A 28 -1.37 -7.79 -6.44
N PHE A 29 -1.06 -7.80 -7.74
CA PHE A 29 -1.61 -6.91 -8.75
C PHE A 29 -2.54 -7.68 -9.67
N ASP A 30 -3.82 -7.34 -9.64
CA ASP A 30 -4.83 -7.84 -10.54
C ASP A 30 -4.90 -6.95 -11.78
N LEU A 31 -4.61 -7.55 -12.93
CA LEU A 31 -4.66 -6.90 -14.24
C LEU A 31 -5.86 -7.46 -15.01
N PRO A 32 -6.73 -6.61 -15.60
CA PRO A 32 -7.90 -7.08 -16.34
C PRO A 32 -7.57 -8.01 -17.51
N GLU A 33 -6.39 -7.85 -18.11
CA GLU A 33 -5.98 -8.54 -19.33
C GLU A 33 -5.28 -9.89 -19.10
N ILE A 34 -5.01 -10.26 -17.84
CA ILE A 34 -4.20 -11.45 -17.51
C ILE A 34 -4.92 -12.32 -16.48
N GLU A 35 -4.80 -13.64 -16.63
CA GLU A 35 -5.53 -14.60 -15.79
C GLU A 35 -4.97 -14.73 -14.37
N SER A 36 -3.71 -14.36 -14.15
CA SER A 36 -3.02 -14.49 -12.86
C SER A 36 -2.55 -13.13 -12.35
N PRO A 37 -2.64 -12.88 -11.03
CA PRO A 37 -2.09 -11.66 -10.44
C PRO A 37 -0.57 -11.64 -10.55
N LEU A 38 0.00 -10.44 -10.68
CA LEU A 38 1.45 -10.25 -10.54
C LEU A 38 1.81 -10.07 -9.08
N HIS A 39 2.84 -10.75 -8.66
CA HIS A 39 3.37 -10.68 -7.31
C HIS A 39 4.47 -9.64 -7.24
N GLY A 40 4.54 -8.97 -6.10
CA GLY A 40 5.51 -7.93 -5.88
C GLY A 40 5.49 -7.43 -4.45
N LYS A 41 6.08 -6.26 -4.28
CA LYS A 41 6.21 -5.57 -3.02
C LYS A 41 6.13 -4.08 -3.24
N VAL A 42 5.47 -3.37 -2.32
CA VAL A 42 5.56 -1.91 -2.25
C VAL A 42 6.29 -1.52 -0.98
N THR A 43 7.31 -0.66 -1.11
CA THR A 43 8.09 -0.18 0.02
C THR A 43 7.93 1.32 0.16
N PHE A 44 7.34 1.76 1.27
CA PHE A 44 7.23 3.18 1.61
C PHE A 44 8.46 3.61 2.40
N ARG A 45 9.28 4.48 1.81
CA ARG A 45 10.44 5.08 2.49
C ARG A 45 10.01 6.29 3.32
N SER A 46 8.99 7.00 2.83
CA SER A 46 8.33 8.10 3.51
C SER A 46 6.86 8.14 3.10
N TRP A 47 6.10 9.09 3.62
CA TRP A 47 4.76 9.41 3.09
C TRP A 47 4.79 10.06 1.71
N ALA A 48 5.95 10.59 1.30
CA ALA A 48 6.15 11.21 0.00
C ALA A 48 6.72 10.23 -1.05
N ASP A 49 7.42 9.19 -0.61
CA ASP A 49 8.23 8.36 -1.49
C ASP A 49 7.99 6.86 -1.25
N ALA A 50 7.70 6.16 -2.33
CA ALA A 50 7.60 4.71 -2.33
C ALA A 50 8.25 4.10 -3.57
N GLU A 51 8.42 2.79 -3.54
CA GLU A 51 8.89 2.00 -4.66
C GLU A 51 8.04 0.74 -4.77
N LEU A 52 7.56 0.48 -5.99
CA LEU A 52 6.93 -0.77 -6.36
C LEU A 52 7.96 -1.65 -7.05
N LEU A 53 8.11 -2.88 -6.57
CA LEU A 53 8.93 -3.93 -7.15
C LEU A 53 8.04 -5.12 -7.50
N LEU A 54 7.97 -5.50 -8.76
CA LEU A 54 7.23 -6.66 -9.24
C LEU A 54 8.18 -7.80 -9.56
N ASP A 55 7.67 -9.03 -9.58
CA ASP A 55 8.42 -10.17 -10.10
C ASP A 55 8.85 -9.86 -11.55
N PRO A 56 10.15 -9.95 -11.86
CA PRO A 56 10.65 -9.50 -13.16
C PRO A 56 10.17 -10.36 -14.32
N VAL A 57 9.84 -11.63 -14.09
CA VAL A 57 9.33 -12.52 -15.13
C VAL A 57 7.86 -12.20 -15.39
N GLU A 58 7.06 -12.09 -14.35
CA GLU A 58 5.63 -11.75 -14.48
C GLU A 58 5.43 -10.34 -15.05
N ALA A 59 6.22 -9.36 -14.62
CA ALA A 59 6.20 -8.00 -15.17
C ALA A 59 6.58 -7.96 -16.65
N ALA A 60 7.59 -8.74 -17.06
CA ALA A 60 8.00 -8.83 -18.47
C ALA A 60 6.91 -9.48 -19.34
N ILE A 61 6.20 -10.50 -18.84
CA ILE A 61 5.07 -11.12 -19.53
C ILE A 61 3.92 -10.13 -19.70
N ALA A 62 3.63 -9.34 -18.66
CA ALA A 62 2.62 -8.29 -18.68
C ALA A 62 3.04 -7.02 -19.45
N GLY A 63 4.30 -6.93 -19.89
CA GLY A 63 4.80 -5.78 -20.63
C GLY A 63 4.97 -4.51 -19.80
N ILE A 64 5.10 -4.62 -18.47
CA ILE A 64 5.26 -3.48 -17.56
C ILE A 64 6.63 -3.48 -16.86
N PRO A 65 7.11 -2.31 -16.38
CA PRO A 65 8.37 -2.25 -15.65
C PRO A 65 8.32 -3.05 -14.34
N SER A 66 9.39 -3.78 -14.03
CA SER A 66 9.51 -4.53 -12.77
C SER A 66 9.85 -3.64 -11.57
N SER A 67 10.22 -2.38 -11.79
CA SER A 67 10.49 -1.40 -10.75
C SER A 67 9.87 -0.06 -11.16
N VAL A 68 9.09 0.52 -10.25
CA VAL A 68 8.39 1.79 -10.46
C VAL A 68 8.59 2.66 -9.23
N ALA A 69 9.21 3.82 -9.41
CA ALA A 69 9.32 4.85 -8.38
C ALA A 69 8.01 5.62 -8.25
N LEU A 70 7.61 5.91 -7.01
CA LEU A 70 6.34 6.53 -6.68
C LEU A 70 6.57 7.78 -5.83
N GLU A 71 5.93 8.89 -6.21
CA GLU A 71 6.02 10.19 -5.55
C GLU A 71 4.62 10.68 -5.17
N ARG A 72 4.43 11.22 -3.96
CA ARG A 72 3.12 11.73 -3.53
C ARG A 72 2.70 12.94 -4.34
N ALA A 73 1.51 12.85 -4.92
CA ALA A 73 0.90 13.87 -5.75
C ALA A 73 -0.27 14.62 -5.07
N SER A 74 -0.82 14.09 -3.97
CA SER A 74 -1.91 14.73 -3.24
C SER A 74 -1.61 14.93 -1.75
N GLU A 75 -2.45 15.73 -1.09
CA GLU A 75 -2.55 15.67 0.37
C GLU A 75 -3.07 14.30 0.84
N ILE A 76 -2.84 14.01 2.12
CA ILE A 76 -3.35 12.80 2.76
C ILE A 76 -4.65 13.16 3.47
N HIS A 77 -5.72 12.45 3.15
CA HIS A 77 -7.04 12.70 3.69
C HIS A 77 -7.51 11.51 4.54
N LEU A 78 -8.15 11.81 5.67
CA LEU A 78 -8.91 10.83 6.43
C LEU A 78 -10.33 10.78 5.88
N THR A 79 -10.78 9.59 5.54
CA THR A 79 -12.13 9.35 5.00
C THR A 79 -13.11 8.94 6.09
N ASP A 80 -14.40 9.02 5.81
CA ASP A 80 -15.48 8.48 6.64
C ASP A 80 -15.78 7.00 6.35
N ALA A 81 -15.09 6.39 5.37
CA ALA A 81 -15.31 5.01 4.97
C ALA A 81 -14.77 4.00 5.99
N GLY A 82 -15.63 3.08 6.43
CA GLY A 82 -15.25 1.78 7.01
C GLY A 82 -14.29 1.82 8.20
N GLY A 83 -14.32 2.89 9.01
CA GLY A 83 -13.45 3.02 10.19
C GLY A 83 -12.30 4.02 10.06
N GLY A 84 -12.34 4.92 9.07
CA GLY A 84 -11.38 6.03 8.99
C GLY A 84 -10.14 5.70 8.14
N ALA A 85 -10.35 5.34 6.88
CA ALA A 85 -9.24 5.04 5.96
C ALA A 85 -8.43 6.31 5.66
N LEU A 86 -7.11 6.17 5.52
CA LEU A 86 -6.28 7.21 4.94
C LEU A 86 -6.21 7.04 3.43
N GLN A 87 -6.40 8.13 2.69
CA GLN A 87 -6.33 8.17 1.24
C GLN A 87 -5.37 9.24 0.74
N TRP A 88 -4.57 8.89 -0.25
CA TRP A 88 -3.70 9.81 -0.98
C TRP A 88 -3.37 9.25 -2.35
N VAL A 89 -2.82 10.10 -3.22
CA VAL A 89 -2.39 9.74 -4.57
C VAL A 89 -0.87 9.76 -4.65
N LEU A 90 -0.32 8.73 -5.27
CA LEU A 90 1.06 8.66 -5.72
C LEU A 90 1.08 8.76 -7.25
N HIS A 91 2.13 9.35 -7.80
CA HIS A 91 2.39 9.42 -9.22
C HIS A 91 3.66 8.64 -9.54
N ALA A 92 3.65 7.93 -10.67
CA ALA A 92 4.77 7.20 -11.22
C ALA A 92 5.30 7.88 -12.50
N PRO A 93 6.32 8.75 -12.41
CA PRO A 93 6.74 9.57 -13.54
C PRO A 93 7.22 8.76 -14.77
N THR A 94 7.74 7.56 -14.55
CA THR A 94 8.28 6.71 -15.61
C THR A 94 7.22 6.02 -16.44
N THR A 95 6.01 5.84 -15.90
CA THR A 95 4.90 5.12 -16.54
C THR A 95 3.66 5.98 -16.73
N ASN A 96 3.68 7.23 -16.25
CA ASN A 96 2.52 8.12 -16.20
C ASN A 96 1.33 7.52 -15.44
N TRP A 97 1.59 6.74 -14.39
CA TRP A 97 0.51 6.15 -13.60
C TRP A 97 0.14 7.06 -12.43
N SER A 98 -1.16 7.12 -12.14
CA SER A 98 -1.70 7.63 -10.90
C SER A 98 -2.15 6.45 -10.03
N LEU A 99 -1.70 6.42 -8.78
CA LEU A 99 -2.00 5.36 -7.83
C LEU A 99 -2.74 5.95 -6.63
N GLN A 100 -4.05 5.73 -6.57
CA GLN A 100 -4.82 6.04 -5.36
C GLN A 100 -4.53 4.98 -4.30
N ALA A 101 -3.78 5.36 -3.27
CA ALA A 101 -3.55 4.54 -2.09
C ALA A 101 -4.69 4.74 -1.09
N THR A 102 -5.30 3.64 -0.67
CA THR A 102 -6.30 3.60 0.40
C THR A 102 -5.85 2.63 1.47
N MET A 103 -5.56 3.16 2.65
CA MET A 103 -5.05 2.39 3.78
C MET A 103 -6.08 2.30 4.90
N TRP A 104 -6.46 1.08 5.22
CA TRP A 104 -7.10 0.71 6.47
C TRP A 104 -6.07 0.08 7.39
N PRO A 105 -6.41 -0.08 8.68
CA PRO A 105 -5.54 -0.82 9.57
C PRO A 105 -5.28 -2.24 9.07
N GLY A 106 -4.01 -2.57 8.80
CA GLY A 106 -3.57 -3.87 8.31
C GLY A 106 -3.79 -4.15 6.82
N SER A 107 -4.39 -3.23 6.06
CA SER A 107 -4.67 -3.44 4.63
C SER A 107 -4.39 -2.18 3.83
N LEU A 108 -3.59 -2.30 2.77
CA LEU A 108 -3.32 -1.24 1.82
C LEU A 108 -3.84 -1.66 0.46
N HIS A 109 -4.65 -0.82 -0.16
CA HIS A 109 -5.13 -1.01 -1.52
C HIS A 109 -4.56 0.10 -2.41
N LEU A 110 -4.10 -0.26 -3.60
CA LEU A 110 -3.64 0.68 -4.62
C LEU A 110 -4.53 0.52 -5.84
N PHE A 111 -5.12 1.61 -6.31
CA PHE A 111 -5.87 1.63 -7.56
C PHE A 111 -5.04 2.40 -8.58
N VAL A 112 -4.66 1.73 -9.66
CA VAL A 112 -3.75 2.28 -10.68
C VAL A 112 -4.58 2.73 -11.88
N SER A 113 -4.46 3.98 -12.28
CA SER A 113 -5.03 4.56 -13.50
C SER A 113 -3.94 5.24 -14.32
N ASP A 114 -4.28 5.60 -15.56
CA ASP A 114 -3.48 6.62 -16.27
C ASP A 114 -3.58 7.95 -15.51
N ALA A 115 -2.49 8.73 -15.50
CA ALA A 115 -2.46 10.03 -14.84
C ALA A 115 -3.19 11.12 -15.65
N ASP A 116 -3.34 10.93 -16.97
CA ASP A 116 -4.05 11.84 -17.87
C ASP A 116 -5.54 11.47 -18.05
N ASP A 117 -5.93 10.25 -17.67
CA ASP A 117 -7.31 9.75 -17.69
C ASP A 117 -7.60 8.89 -16.44
N ASP A 118 -8.19 9.51 -15.41
CA ASP A 118 -8.51 8.86 -14.14
C ASP A 118 -9.75 7.95 -14.21
N GLU A 119 -10.51 7.99 -15.31
CA GLU A 119 -11.62 7.05 -15.56
C GLU A 119 -11.08 5.70 -16.09
N GLU A 120 -9.90 5.69 -16.72
CA GLU A 120 -9.23 4.48 -17.19
C GLU A 120 -8.46 3.80 -16.05
N GLN A 121 -9.17 2.97 -15.30
CA GLN A 121 -8.53 2.07 -14.35
C GLN A 121 -7.72 0.99 -15.08
N LEU A 122 -6.40 1.07 -14.95
CA LEU A 122 -5.48 0.08 -15.48
C LEU A 122 -5.52 -1.18 -14.60
N TYR A 123 -5.19 -1.05 -13.31
CA TYR A 123 -4.91 -2.20 -12.43
C TYR A 123 -5.39 -1.98 -11.00
N ARG A 124 -5.40 -3.06 -10.20
CA ARG A 124 -5.63 -3.02 -8.75
C ARG A 124 -4.52 -3.76 -8.06
N ALA A 125 -4.01 -3.21 -6.98
CA ALA A 125 -3.08 -3.91 -6.10
C ALA A 125 -3.65 -4.03 -4.70
N ARG A 126 -3.47 -5.21 -4.12
CA ARG A 126 -3.68 -5.43 -2.70
C ARG A 126 -2.33 -5.65 -2.04
N ALA A 127 -1.99 -4.77 -1.12
CA ALA A 127 -0.77 -4.82 -0.33
C ALA A 127 -1.09 -5.22 1.11
N ILE A 128 -0.38 -6.23 1.62
CA ILE A 128 -0.56 -6.78 2.96
C ILE A 128 0.77 -6.87 3.71
N ARG A 129 0.66 -6.93 5.03
CA ARG A 129 1.74 -7.37 5.92
C ARG A 129 1.24 -8.55 6.75
N THR A 130 2.12 -9.51 6.98
CA THR A 130 1.77 -10.71 7.73
C THR A 130 1.66 -10.41 9.21
N GLN A 131 0.96 -11.28 9.94
CA GLN A 131 0.90 -11.23 11.40
C GLN A 131 2.31 -11.24 12.04
N ASP A 132 3.24 -12.02 11.47
CA ASP A 132 4.62 -12.12 11.94
C ASP A 132 5.34 -10.76 11.93
N TYR A 133 5.10 -9.91 10.92
CA TYR A 133 5.65 -8.56 10.88
C TYR A 133 5.22 -7.74 12.10
N TYR A 134 3.92 -7.77 12.42
CA TYR A 134 3.37 -6.98 13.51
C TYR A 134 3.77 -7.53 14.87
N LEU A 135 3.87 -8.85 15.03
CA LEU A 135 4.39 -9.46 16.26
C LEU A 135 5.86 -9.09 16.52
N GLN A 136 6.66 -8.93 15.47
CA GLN A 136 8.05 -8.47 15.60
C GLN A 136 8.12 -6.97 15.92
N LYS A 137 7.29 -6.16 15.27
CA LYS A 137 7.28 -4.70 15.43
C LYS A 137 6.67 -4.24 16.76
N TYR A 138 5.62 -4.92 17.20
CA TYR A 138 4.89 -4.69 18.44
C TYR A 138 4.84 -6.00 19.23
N PRO A 139 5.95 -6.42 19.84
CA PRO A 139 5.94 -7.60 20.68
C PRO A 139 4.90 -7.41 21.78
N LEU A 140 3.99 -8.39 21.92
CA LEU A 140 3.05 -8.40 23.04
C LEU A 140 3.88 -8.59 24.30
N ASP A 141 3.94 -7.57 25.16
CA ASP A 141 4.56 -7.69 26.47
C ASP A 141 3.90 -8.88 27.18
N SER A 142 4.68 -9.93 27.36
CA SER A 142 4.29 -11.13 28.10
C SER A 142 4.40 -10.87 29.60
N GLU A 143 3.91 -9.72 30.07
CA GLU A 143 3.79 -9.41 31.49
C GLU A 143 2.48 -8.66 31.70
N ALA A 144 1.43 -9.42 31.95
CA ALA A 144 0.35 -8.96 32.81
C ALA A 144 0.59 -9.55 34.22
N PRO A 145 0.41 -8.76 35.29
CA PRO A 145 0.58 -9.20 36.68
C PRO A 145 -0.39 -10.30 37.11
#